data_AF-A0A9W9IPM2-F1
#
_entry.id   AF-A0A9W9IPM2-F1
#
_cell.length_a   1.000
_cell.length_b   1.000
_cell.length_c   1.000
_cell.angle_alpha   90.00
_cell.angle_beta   90.00
_cell.angle_gamma   90.00
#
_symmetry.space_group_name_H-M   'P 1'
#
loop_
_entity.id
_entity.type
_entity.pdbx_description
1 polymer ?
#
loop_
_entity_poly.entity_id
_entity_poly.type
_entity_poly.pdbx_seq_one_letter_code
_entity_poly.pdbx_strand_id
1 'polypeptide(L)'
;MLATLTSRKPLPVVATDPVSDTVPWGEPYVPGGAGPKDPSPPFGNYTLTGQVSGHADVTFTPDSAGATLETVEATYHNYSDDGLNFITGNEKVTALHPNSTLIHVDWYLDLSSTGISNSTKVTGPGGFHFEVDVQLNKFYANGTLTTTVDGVVYKQPENGC
;
A
#
# COMPACT_ATOMS: atom_id res chain seq x y z
N MET A 1 -7.93 -12.44 22.68
CA MET A 1 -8.96 -13.16 23.45
C MET A 1 -9.42 -14.35 22.60
N LEU A 2 -9.09 -15.59 22.98
CA LEU A 2 -9.46 -16.79 22.20
C LEU A 2 -10.75 -17.37 22.79
N ALA A 3 -11.81 -17.47 21.99
CA ALA A 3 -13.11 -17.96 22.46
C ALA A 3 -13.10 -19.50 22.56
N THR A 4 -13.21 -20.03 23.77
CA THR A 4 -13.30 -21.48 24.02
C THR A 4 -14.76 -21.93 23.92
N LEU A 5 -15.19 -22.43 22.76
CA LEU A 5 -16.58 -22.79 22.47
C LEU A 5 -16.85 -24.28 22.80
N THR A 6 -16.79 -24.61 24.09
CA THR A 6 -16.85 -26.00 24.61
C THR A 6 -18.15 -26.75 24.34
N SER A 7 -19.23 -26.06 23.97
CA SER A 7 -20.53 -26.65 23.65
C SER A 7 -20.67 -27.06 22.17
N ARG A 8 -19.73 -26.68 21.30
CA ARG A 8 -19.79 -27.00 19.87
C ARG A 8 -19.12 -28.34 19.59
N LYS A 9 -19.82 -29.22 18.87
CA LYS A 9 -19.21 -30.40 18.25
C LYS A 9 -18.73 -30.04 16.85
N PRO A 10 -17.53 -30.49 16.41
CA PRO A 10 -17.12 -30.35 15.02
C PRO A 10 -18.19 -30.94 14.10
N LEU A 11 -18.49 -30.23 13.01
CA LEU A 11 -19.31 -30.80 11.95
C LEU A 11 -18.56 -32.00 11.35
N PRO A 12 -19.28 -33.04 10.90
CA PRO A 12 -18.65 -34.11 10.15
C PRO A 12 -17.97 -33.52 8.91
N VAL A 13 -16.74 -33.94 8.65
CA VAL A 13 -16.02 -33.55 7.43
C VAL A 13 -16.79 -34.10 6.25
N VAL A 14 -17.35 -33.21 5.44
CA VAL A 14 -17.94 -33.56 4.15
C VAL A 14 -16.79 -33.68 3.17
N ALA A 15 -16.65 -34.84 2.53
CA ALA A 15 -15.70 -35.00 1.44
C ALA A 15 -16.10 -34.04 0.31
N THR A 16 -15.18 -33.17 -0.11
CA THR A 16 -15.38 -32.34 -1.28
C THR A 16 -15.27 -33.21 -2.52
N ASP A 17 -16.24 -33.11 -3.43
CA ASP A 17 -16.13 -33.75 -4.73
C ASP A 17 -14.85 -33.26 -5.45
N PRO A 18 -14.13 -34.15 -6.15
CA PRO A 18 -12.95 -33.75 -6.89
C PRO A 18 -13.35 -32.74 -7.97
N VAL A 19 -12.71 -31.57 -7.93
CA VAL A 19 -12.78 -30.58 -9.01
C VAL A 19 -11.65 -30.82 -10.00
N SER A 20 -11.86 -30.44 -11.26
CA SER A 20 -10.82 -30.54 -12.28
C SER A 20 -9.61 -29.67 -11.91
N ASP A 21 -8.42 -30.26 -11.88
CA ASP A 21 -7.14 -29.53 -11.78
C ASP A 21 -6.84 -28.73 -13.06
N THR A 22 -7.57 -29.00 -14.16
CA THR A 22 -7.48 -28.19 -15.38
C THR A 22 -8.35 -26.95 -15.23
N VAL A 23 -7.68 -25.80 -15.13
CA VAL A 23 -8.28 -24.47 -15.07
C VAL A 23 -8.20 -23.84 -16.48
N PRO A 24 -9.30 -23.74 -17.26
CA PRO A 24 -9.24 -23.38 -18.68
C PRO A 24 -8.71 -21.97 -18.99
N TRP A 25 -8.74 -21.08 -18.00
CA TRP A 25 -8.24 -19.70 -18.09
C TRP A 25 -6.85 -19.53 -17.48
N GLY A 26 -6.30 -20.57 -16.83
CA GLY A 26 -4.97 -20.55 -16.24
C GLY A 26 -3.91 -21.06 -17.20
N GLU A 27 -2.68 -20.58 -17.05
CA GLU A 27 -1.53 -21.19 -17.69
C GLU A 27 -1.19 -22.50 -16.95
N PRO A 28 -1.12 -23.66 -17.63
CA PRO A 28 -0.78 -24.92 -16.99
C PRO A 28 0.61 -24.87 -16.34
N TYR A 29 0.72 -25.39 -15.12
CA TYR A 29 2.02 -25.53 -14.48
C TYR A 29 2.89 -26.52 -15.25
N VAL A 30 4.07 -26.06 -15.70
CA VAL A 30 5.10 -26.90 -16.30
C VAL A 30 6.29 -26.95 -15.34
N PRO A 31 6.62 -28.12 -14.76
CA PRO A 31 7.79 -28.26 -13.89
C PRO A 31 9.06 -27.76 -14.57
N GLY A 32 9.80 -26.86 -13.91
CA GLY A 32 11.01 -26.25 -14.47
C GLY A 32 10.77 -25.13 -15.48
N GLY A 33 9.51 -24.81 -15.80
CA GLY A 33 9.15 -23.61 -16.56
C GLY A 33 9.55 -22.34 -15.81
N ALA A 34 9.84 -21.28 -16.55
CA ALA A 34 10.04 -19.97 -15.95
C ALA A 34 8.74 -19.51 -15.28
N GLY A 35 8.84 -18.91 -14.10
CA GLY A 35 7.69 -18.25 -13.48
C GLY A 35 7.17 -17.10 -14.36
N PRO A 36 5.90 -16.72 -14.22
CA PRO A 36 5.37 -15.55 -14.91
C PRO A 36 6.21 -14.33 -14.54
N LYS A 37 6.51 -13.48 -15.53
CA LYS A 37 7.22 -12.23 -15.29
C LYS A 37 6.26 -11.24 -14.65
N ASP A 38 6.58 -10.73 -13.48
CA ASP A 38 5.81 -9.66 -12.86
C ASP A 38 5.81 -8.42 -13.77
N PRO A 39 4.63 -7.92 -14.19
CA PRO A 39 4.52 -6.71 -14.98
C PRO A 39 4.70 -5.49 -14.06
N SER A 40 5.91 -5.29 -13.53
CA SER A 40 6.23 -4.02 -12.89
C SER A 40 6.45 -2.95 -13.96
N PRO A 41 5.92 -1.72 -13.78
CA PRO A 41 6.36 -0.60 -14.59
C PRO A 41 7.88 -0.44 -14.45
N PRO A 42 8.58 -0.01 -15.52
CA PRO A 42 9.99 0.34 -15.43
C PRO A 42 10.24 1.44 -14.39
N PHE A 43 11.49 1.59 -13.97
CA PHE A 43 11.91 2.73 -13.18
C PHE A 43 11.96 4.00 -14.05
N GLY A 44 11.71 5.15 -13.43
CA GLY A 44 11.76 6.44 -14.12
C GLY A 44 10.64 7.38 -13.74
N ASN A 45 10.47 8.40 -14.57
CA ASN A 45 9.51 9.48 -14.37
C ASN A 45 8.29 9.26 -15.26
N TYR A 46 7.13 9.44 -14.67
CA TYR A 46 5.82 9.23 -15.25
C TYR A 46 4.95 10.44 -14.99
N THR A 47 3.98 10.65 -15.87
CA THR A 47 2.88 11.59 -15.64
C THR A 47 1.59 10.80 -15.63
N LEU A 48 0.87 10.88 -14.52
CA LEU A 48 -0.49 10.37 -14.41
C LEU A 48 -1.46 11.51 -14.71
N THR A 49 -2.04 11.52 -15.90
CA THR A 49 -3.03 12.53 -16.29
C THR A 49 -4.39 12.21 -15.66
N GLY A 50 -5.01 13.19 -14.99
CA GLY A 50 -6.37 13.03 -14.48
C GLY A 50 -7.37 12.95 -15.63
N GLN A 51 -8.40 12.11 -15.50
CA GLN A 51 -9.42 11.95 -16.55
C GLN A 51 -10.20 13.23 -16.81
N VAL A 52 -10.32 14.12 -15.81
CA VAL A 52 -11.06 15.39 -15.93
C VAL A 52 -10.13 16.59 -15.83
N SER A 53 -9.22 16.63 -14.85
CA SER A 53 -8.29 17.75 -14.70
C SER A 53 -6.98 17.38 -14.02
N GLY A 54 -5.98 18.23 -14.25
CA GLY A 54 -4.70 18.13 -13.56
C GLY A 54 -3.91 16.88 -13.92
N HIS A 55 -2.85 16.65 -13.17
CA HIS A 55 -1.96 15.51 -13.31
C HIS A 55 -1.17 15.28 -12.03
N ALA A 56 -0.51 14.14 -11.95
CA ALA A 56 0.53 13.89 -10.98
C ALA A 56 1.85 13.56 -11.68
N ASP A 57 2.94 14.17 -11.24
CA ASP A 57 4.29 13.74 -11.59
C ASP A 57 4.68 12.61 -10.64
N VAL A 58 5.03 11.44 -11.18
CA VAL A 58 5.33 10.23 -10.42
C VAL A 58 6.73 9.75 -10.76
N THR A 59 7.55 9.48 -9.75
CA THR A 59 8.91 8.96 -9.92
C THR A 59 9.06 7.62 -9.22
N PHE A 60 9.51 6.61 -9.96
CA PHE A 60 9.88 5.29 -9.46
C PHE A 60 11.40 5.18 -9.41
N THR A 61 11.95 5.18 -8.19
CA THR A 61 13.39 5.09 -7.96
C THR A 61 13.73 3.70 -7.45
N PRO A 62 14.68 3.00 -8.09
CA PRO A 62 15.10 1.69 -7.63
C PRO A 62 16.02 1.78 -6.42
N ASP A 63 16.26 0.63 -5.81
CA ASP A 63 17.32 0.44 -4.84
C ASP A 63 18.71 0.72 -5.43
N SER A 64 19.72 0.78 -4.57
CA SER A 64 21.12 0.98 -4.99
C SER A 64 21.65 -0.06 -6.00
N ALA A 65 21.02 -1.23 -6.08
CA ALA A 65 21.36 -2.28 -7.03
C ALA A 65 20.65 -2.11 -8.40
N GLY A 66 19.68 -1.21 -8.51
CA GLY A 66 18.88 -1.02 -9.72
C GLY A 66 17.91 -2.17 -10.00
N ALA A 67 17.62 -3.01 -9.01
CA ALA A 67 16.92 -4.28 -9.20
C ALA A 67 15.48 -4.26 -8.69
N THR A 68 15.23 -3.54 -7.59
CA THR A 68 13.93 -3.49 -6.94
C THR A 68 13.46 -2.05 -6.78
N LEU A 69 12.14 -1.83 -6.77
CA LEU A 69 11.57 -0.52 -6.47
C LEU A 69 11.78 -0.20 -4.99
N GLU A 70 12.43 0.91 -4.69
CA GLU A 70 12.70 1.33 -3.31
C GLU A 70 11.88 2.55 -2.92
N THR A 71 11.78 3.54 -3.81
CA THR A 71 11.12 4.82 -3.51
C THR A 71 10.10 5.17 -4.59
N VAL A 72 8.92 5.60 -4.14
CA VAL A 72 7.88 6.22 -4.96
C VAL A 72 7.67 7.64 -4.47
N GLU A 73 7.71 8.59 -5.40
CA GLU A 73 7.41 10.00 -5.14
C GLU A 73 6.33 10.47 -6.10
N ALA A 74 5.32 11.16 -5.60
CA ALA A 74 4.24 11.73 -6.39
C ALA A 74 4.00 13.19 -6.00
N THR A 75 3.92 14.08 -6.99
CA THR A 75 3.49 15.47 -6.82
C THR A 75 2.22 15.69 -7.63
N TYR A 76 1.13 16.00 -6.93
CA TYR A 76 -0.19 16.19 -7.51
C TYR A 76 -0.45 17.67 -7.80
N HIS A 77 -0.85 17.95 -9.03
CA HIS A 77 -1.20 19.29 -9.54
C HIS A 77 -2.68 19.33 -9.88
N ASN A 78 -3.52 19.60 -8.87
CA ASN A 78 -4.97 19.67 -9.01
C ASN A 78 -5.58 18.45 -9.74
N TYR A 79 -5.08 17.26 -9.39
CA TYR A 79 -5.44 15.99 -10.01
C TYR A 79 -6.91 15.65 -9.71
N SER A 80 -7.66 15.28 -10.75
CA SER A 80 -9.04 14.79 -10.62
C SER A 80 -9.43 13.87 -11.77
N ASP A 81 -10.03 12.73 -11.42
CA ASP A 81 -10.64 11.80 -12.37
C ASP A 81 -12.15 11.97 -12.51
N ASP A 82 -12.82 12.58 -11.53
CA ASP A 82 -14.28 12.71 -11.48
C ASP A 82 -14.75 14.16 -11.63
N GLY A 83 -13.85 15.15 -11.55
CA GLY A 83 -14.18 16.57 -11.54
C GLY A 83 -14.88 17.03 -10.27
N LEU A 84 -14.99 16.17 -9.26
CA LEU A 84 -15.63 16.45 -7.97
C LEU A 84 -14.59 16.57 -6.87
N ASN A 85 -13.56 15.73 -6.90
CA ASN A 85 -12.49 15.69 -5.90
C ASN A 85 -11.16 16.06 -6.55
N PHE A 86 -10.41 16.94 -5.89
CA PHE A 86 -9.17 17.49 -6.42
C PHE A 86 -8.06 17.35 -5.39
N ILE A 87 -6.98 16.68 -5.77
CA ILE A 87 -5.81 16.44 -4.92
C ILE A 87 -4.68 17.38 -5.34
N THR A 88 -4.04 18.02 -4.37
CA THR A 88 -2.83 18.84 -4.56
C THR A 88 -1.87 18.59 -3.41
N GLY A 89 -0.58 18.51 -3.73
CA GLY A 89 0.47 18.32 -2.73
C GLY A 89 1.49 17.27 -3.16
N ASN A 90 2.27 16.75 -2.23
CA ASN A 90 3.27 15.73 -2.50
C ASN A 90 3.21 14.58 -1.49
N GLU A 91 3.67 13.43 -1.95
CA GLU A 91 3.97 12.30 -1.09
C GLU A 91 5.22 11.57 -1.57
N LYS A 92 5.99 11.06 -0.62
CA LYS A 92 7.19 10.26 -0.88
C LYS A 92 7.25 9.11 0.11
N VAL A 93 7.35 7.90 -0.42
CA VAL A 93 7.47 6.66 0.36
C VAL A 93 8.75 5.95 -0.05
N THR A 94 9.57 5.61 0.92
CA THR A 94 10.71 4.71 0.76
C THR A 94 10.45 3.46 1.60
N ALA A 95 10.58 2.28 1.01
CA ALA A 95 10.40 1.00 1.69
C ALA A 95 11.69 0.18 1.63
N LEU A 96 12.22 -0.16 2.80
CA LEU A 96 13.38 -1.01 2.98
C LEU A 96 12.95 -2.36 3.54
N HIS A 97 13.64 -3.41 3.14
CA HIS A 97 13.39 -4.78 3.61
C HIS A 97 14.64 -5.31 4.32
N PRO A 98 14.92 -4.93 5.58
CA PRO A 98 16.12 -5.37 6.30
C PRO A 98 16.26 -6.90 6.38
N ASN A 99 15.13 -7.63 6.35
CA ASN A 99 15.09 -9.08 6.24
C ASN A 99 13.76 -9.51 5.57
N SER A 100 13.51 -10.82 5.50
CA SER A 100 12.33 -11.38 4.81
C SER A 100 10.98 -11.08 5.46
N THR A 101 10.95 -10.63 6.72
CA THR A 101 9.71 -10.42 7.48
C THR A 101 9.55 -8.99 8.00
N LEU A 102 10.64 -8.25 8.08
CA LEU A 102 10.66 -6.86 8.54
C LEU A 102 10.66 -5.90 7.35
N ILE A 103 9.69 -4.99 7.36
CA ILE A 103 9.57 -3.89 6.41
C ILE A 103 9.74 -2.59 7.19
N HIS A 104 10.69 -1.76 6.79
CA HIS A 104 10.87 -0.40 7.30
C HIS A 104 10.38 0.59 6.24
N VAL A 105 9.55 1.54 6.64
CA VAL A 105 8.94 2.53 5.73
C VAL A 105 9.21 3.93 6.25
N ASP A 106 9.78 4.77 5.38
CA ASP A 106 9.89 6.20 5.57
C ASP A 106 8.86 6.91 4.68
N TRP A 107 7.91 7.61 5.30
CA TRP A 107 6.84 8.30 4.59
C TRP A 107 6.84 9.79 4.90
N TYR A 108 6.84 10.61 3.85
CA TYR A 108 6.66 12.06 3.90
C TYR A 108 5.42 12.44 3.09
N LEU A 109 4.52 13.21 3.67
CA LEU A 109 3.26 13.63 3.06
C LEU A 109 2.97 15.10 3.38
N ASP A 110 2.55 15.84 2.37
CA ASP A 110 1.83 17.10 2.51
C ASP A 110 0.77 17.16 1.41
N LEU A 111 -0.36 16.50 1.67
CA LEU A 111 -1.49 16.40 0.74
C LEU A 111 -2.68 17.19 1.24
N SER A 112 -3.34 17.86 0.30
CA SER A 112 -4.64 18.50 0.46
C SER A 112 -5.60 17.98 -0.60
N SER A 113 -6.86 17.84 -0.21
CA SER A 113 -7.95 17.44 -1.09
C SER A 113 -9.12 18.40 -0.89
N THR A 114 -9.70 18.85 -1.98
CA THR A 114 -10.93 19.65 -2.00
C THR A 114 -11.99 18.95 -2.83
N GLY A 115 -13.25 19.36 -2.70
CA GLY A 115 -14.35 18.73 -3.43
C GLY A 115 -15.54 18.40 -2.54
N ILE A 116 -15.94 17.12 -2.57
CA ILE A 116 -17.02 16.58 -1.72
C ILE A 116 -16.70 16.77 -0.24
N SER A 117 -15.42 16.63 0.12
CA SER A 117 -14.89 16.96 1.45
C SER A 117 -13.66 17.86 1.33
N ASN A 118 -13.35 18.56 2.41
CA ASN A 118 -12.08 19.26 2.57
C ASN A 118 -11.18 18.46 3.50
N SER A 119 -10.10 17.90 2.95
CA SER A 119 -9.26 16.95 3.67
C SER A 119 -7.78 17.23 3.52
N THR A 120 -7.00 16.84 4.52
CA THR A 120 -5.53 16.85 4.46
C THR A 120 -4.97 15.53 4.93
N LYS A 121 -3.79 15.16 4.43
CA LYS A 121 -3.01 14.02 4.92
C LYS A 121 -1.55 14.45 4.98
N VAL A 122 -1.03 14.62 6.20
CA VAL A 122 0.24 15.32 6.45
C VAL A 122 1.07 14.56 7.46
N THR A 123 2.39 14.53 7.24
CA THR A 123 3.37 14.02 8.22
C THR A 123 3.97 15.13 9.06
N GLY A 124 4.53 14.78 10.23
CA GLY A 124 5.28 15.74 11.04
C GLY A 124 6.59 16.20 10.37
N PRO A 125 7.32 17.19 10.93
CA PRO A 125 8.55 17.73 10.35
C PRO A 125 9.67 16.70 10.10
N GLY A 126 9.64 15.56 10.80
CA GLY A 126 10.58 14.45 10.59
C GLY A 126 10.11 13.41 9.59
N GLY A 127 8.84 13.43 9.19
CA GLY A 127 8.17 12.35 8.48
C GLY A 127 7.41 11.41 9.43
N PHE A 128 6.96 10.29 8.85
CA PHE A 128 6.38 9.16 9.54
C PHE A 128 7.16 7.90 9.19
N HIS A 129 7.81 7.32 10.19
CA HIS A 129 8.69 6.18 10.05
C HIS A 129 8.06 5.01 10.76
N PHE A 130 7.94 3.86 10.12
CA PHE A 130 7.38 2.70 10.80
C PHE A 130 7.95 1.39 10.29
N GLU A 131 7.97 0.42 11.19
CA GLU A 131 8.36 -0.94 10.95
C GLU A 131 7.15 -1.86 11.12
N VAL A 132 7.04 -2.82 10.20
CA VAL A 132 6.09 -3.94 10.29
C VAL A 132 6.89 -5.23 10.23
N ASP A 133 6.80 -6.04 11.29
CA ASP A 133 7.25 -7.43 11.25
C ASP A 133 6.03 -8.32 11.04
N VAL A 134 5.90 -8.89 9.83
CA VAL A 134 4.75 -9.71 9.47
C VAL A 134 4.73 -11.07 10.17
N GLN A 135 5.88 -11.57 10.63
CA GLN A 135 5.97 -12.84 11.34
C GLN A 135 5.61 -12.67 12.81
N LEU A 136 6.02 -11.56 13.42
CA LEU A 136 5.69 -11.24 14.81
C LEU A 136 4.36 -10.50 14.95
N ASN A 137 3.77 -10.05 13.84
CA ASN A 137 2.60 -9.19 13.77
C ASN A 137 2.76 -7.97 14.69
N LYS A 138 3.84 -7.21 14.47
CA LYS A 138 4.19 -6.04 15.26
C LYS A 138 4.29 -4.80 14.41
N PHE A 139 3.63 -3.74 14.87
CA PHE A 139 3.77 -2.39 14.34
C PHE A 139 4.55 -1.48 15.30
N TYR A 140 5.59 -0.82 14.81
CA TYR A 140 6.34 0.21 15.55
C TYR A 140 6.53 1.44 14.70
N ALA A 141 6.05 2.58 15.15
CA ALA A 141 6.16 3.85 14.46
C ALA A 141 6.86 4.92 15.30
N ASN A 142 7.50 5.85 14.60
CA ASN A 142 8.08 7.08 15.10
C ASN A 142 7.71 8.23 14.15
N GLY A 143 7.49 9.42 14.68
CA GLY A 143 6.90 10.54 13.94
C GLY A 143 5.37 10.49 13.92
N THR A 144 4.76 11.25 13.03
CA THR A 144 3.30 11.44 13.02
C THR A 144 2.74 11.39 11.62
N LEU A 145 1.58 10.75 11.47
CA LEU A 145 0.74 10.80 10.28
C LEU A 145 -0.66 11.26 10.70
N THR A 146 -1.09 12.41 10.19
CA THR A 146 -2.40 12.97 10.52
C THR A 146 -3.23 13.13 9.27
N THR A 147 -4.43 12.57 9.29
CA THR A 147 -5.45 12.80 8.26
C THR A 147 -6.56 13.65 8.88
N THR A 148 -6.96 14.73 8.23
CA THR A 148 -8.12 15.53 8.62
C THR A 148 -9.16 15.42 7.51
N VAL A 149 -10.41 15.12 7.85
CA VAL A 149 -11.55 15.11 6.91
C VAL A 149 -12.65 15.95 7.51
N ASP A 150 -13.00 17.07 6.86
CA ASP A 150 -14.04 18.00 7.31
C ASP A 150 -13.88 18.41 8.79
N GLY A 151 -12.64 18.62 9.21
CA GLY A 151 -12.27 18.99 10.59
C GLY A 151 -12.15 17.82 11.57
N VAL A 152 -12.52 16.60 11.19
CA VAL A 152 -12.33 15.40 12.01
C VAL A 152 -10.91 14.86 11.81
N VAL A 153 -10.20 14.66 12.92
CA VAL A 153 -8.78 14.26 12.91
C VAL A 153 -8.62 12.76 13.17
N TYR A 154 -7.87 12.10 12.31
CA TYR A 154 -7.44 10.71 12.41
C TYR A 154 -5.93 10.64 12.51
N LYS A 155 -5.43 9.74 13.35
CA LYS A 155 -4.00 9.54 13.60
C LYS A 155 -3.59 8.11 13.30
N GLN A 156 -2.29 7.89 13.15
CA GLN A 156 -1.71 6.55 13.00
C GLN A 156 -2.10 5.60 14.16
N PRO A 157 -2.02 4.27 13.96
CA PRO A 157 -2.14 3.30 15.04
C PRO A 157 -1.08 3.49 16.14
N GLU A 158 -1.38 2.98 17.34
CA GLU A 158 -0.41 2.92 18.43
C GLU A 158 0.59 1.77 18.22
N ASN A 159 1.79 1.91 18.79
CA ASN A 159 2.82 0.89 18.73
C ASN A 159 2.44 -0.36 19.53
N GLY A 160 2.85 -1.53 19.04
CA GLY A 160 2.64 -2.81 19.70
C GLY A 160 1.26 -3.45 19.46
N CYS A 161 0.49 -2.90 18.52
CA CYS A 161 -0.62 -3.61 17.88
C CYS A 161 -0.14 -4.64 16.87
#